data_AF-A0A2M8HKX8-F1
#
_entry.id   AF-A0A2M8HKX8-F1
#
_cell.length_a   1.000
_cell.length_b   1.000
_cell.length_c   1.000
_cell.angle_alpha   90.00
_cell.angle_beta   90.00
_cell.angle_gamma   90.00
#
_symmetry.space_group_name_H-M   'P 1'
#
loop_
_entity.id
_entity.type
_entity.pdbx_description
1 polymer ?
#
loop_
_entity_poly.entity_id
_entity_poly.type
_entity_poly.pdbx_seq_one_letter_code
_entity_poly.pdbx_strand_id
1 'polypeptide(L)'
;MKKNNKTFSLVVSLLVLATLVACKSELPIQEMANARGQIARAENLQAQEFAPEELAEAKKSLFKAHEEAANENSKEAKTNSEYATSKANDALEKTLPKLAARTRDEATKEIDAADASFATGLAPEQFDRAIQLRKEGDSALETADKNLSDSILEKDDLKKSEYRQNAFNDYEAAYKKFSESKKTATQAKEIAISSKSELKQSGRYVEEDLNTVDSYLGGPNAKTQKERDNLAQAYSDIDNGNLKSAYERIEASKTQSRILLSESIQNYARERNMTATEVVEDANARFEEIKEDSLKSNESSKKAYENSRENLGAANESLASAGNLYSQEKYEDSIRQSEEAIRLGEIVIEQTAKLTPQSLAKRSTKSQGDSNISSKSNTKTSSTTSNDSQLAAGWSKYKVRKQDPEDCLWRIAKDKSNYGNPKLWPRIYEANKSKIKNKNLIYPNQVLYIPPKSGPIGSPFKKDANESMETPSPDEDSQNSEESGTMDKKEQVGKPVNGPDEDSTKTGTEDEILEEEPIEE
;
A
#
# COMPACT_ATOMS: atom_id res chain seq x y z
N MET A 1 94.84 38.57 51.00
CA MET A 1 94.34 37.98 52.27
C MET A 1 94.76 36.50 52.32
N LYS A 2 94.69 35.84 53.49
CA LYS A 2 94.73 34.36 53.60
C LYS A 2 93.38 33.79 53.11
N LYS A 3 93.15 32.51 52.80
CA LYS A 3 93.78 31.22 53.21
C LYS A 3 93.33 30.09 52.23
N ASN A 4 94.14 29.02 52.08
CA ASN A 4 93.86 27.55 52.05
C ASN A 4 92.45 26.99 51.66
N ASN A 5 92.24 25.77 51.12
CA ASN A 5 93.08 24.69 50.54
C ASN A 5 92.21 23.51 50.00
N LYS A 6 92.81 22.63 49.17
CA LYS A 6 92.51 21.17 48.97
C LYS A 6 91.13 20.70 48.44
N THR A 7 91.15 20.08 47.26
CA THR A 7 90.55 18.78 46.78
C THR A 7 90.62 18.83 45.24
N PHE A 8 91.43 18.09 44.47
CA PHE A 8 91.91 16.69 44.50
C PHE A 8 90.81 15.63 44.39
N SER A 9 90.90 14.83 43.32
CA SER A 9 90.20 13.55 43.04
C SER A 9 88.66 13.55 43.05
N LEU A 10 88.04 13.64 41.85
CA LEU A 10 86.86 12.79 41.48
C LEU A 10 86.41 12.91 40.00
N VAL A 11 86.65 14.03 39.30
CA VAL A 11 85.96 14.35 38.04
C VAL A 11 86.34 13.45 36.83
N VAL A 12 87.55 12.89 36.78
CA VAL A 12 88.02 12.10 35.62
C VAL A 12 87.37 10.71 35.53
N SER A 13 86.82 10.18 36.63
CA SER A 13 86.27 8.81 36.66
C SER A 13 84.85 8.68 36.10
N LEU A 14 84.16 9.78 35.80
CA LEU A 14 82.75 9.79 35.38
C LEU A 14 82.55 9.82 33.85
N LEU A 15 83.59 10.15 33.08
CA LEU A 15 83.52 10.20 31.61
C LEU A 15 83.91 8.88 30.91
N VAL A 16 84.32 7.87 31.68
CA VAL A 16 84.72 6.53 31.17
C VAL A 16 83.68 5.46 31.54
N LEU A 17 82.68 5.79 32.38
CA LEU A 17 81.62 4.86 32.79
C LEU A 17 80.34 4.95 31.95
N ALA A 18 80.40 5.64 30.80
CA ALA A 18 79.28 5.83 29.87
C ALA A 18 79.40 4.99 28.57
N THR A 19 80.40 4.09 28.49
CA THR A 19 80.76 3.36 27.26
C THR A 19 80.66 1.83 27.37
N LEU A 20 80.06 1.31 28.45
CA LEU A 20 79.95 -0.14 28.72
C LEU A 20 78.51 -0.61 29.05
N VAL A 21 77.50 0.05 28.47
CA VAL A 21 76.16 -0.56 28.28
C VAL A 21 75.96 -0.80 26.79
N ALA A 22 76.65 -1.80 26.27
CA ALA A 22 76.45 -2.26 24.90
C ALA A 22 75.25 -3.21 24.83
N CYS A 23 74.38 -2.99 23.84
CA CYS A 23 73.44 -3.98 23.33
C CYS A 23 72.56 -4.72 24.36
N LYS A 24 71.72 -4.00 25.12
CA LYS A 24 70.35 -4.50 25.32
C LYS A 24 69.50 -3.96 24.18
N SER A 25 69.46 -4.72 23.08
CA SER A 25 68.77 -4.33 21.85
C SER A 25 67.28 -4.15 22.08
N GLU A 26 66.78 -2.97 21.73
CA GLU A 26 65.36 -2.62 21.81
C GLU A 26 64.51 -3.64 21.04
N LEU A 27 63.33 -4.00 21.57
CA LEU A 27 62.48 -5.02 20.95
C LEU A 27 61.81 -4.44 19.69
N PRO A 28 61.66 -5.22 18.59
CA PRO A 28 61.10 -4.75 17.31
C PRO A 28 59.57 -4.66 17.34
N ILE A 29 59.05 -3.88 18.29
CA ILE A 29 57.62 -3.78 18.59
C ILE A 29 56.85 -3.21 17.39
N GLN A 30 57.43 -2.26 16.66
CA GLN A 30 56.81 -1.63 15.49
C GLN A 30 56.69 -2.63 14.32
N GLU A 31 57.73 -3.40 14.04
CA GLU A 31 57.76 -4.40 12.98
C GLU A 31 56.82 -5.57 13.32
N MET A 32 56.80 -6.02 14.58
CA MET A 32 55.84 -7.01 15.07
C MET A 32 54.38 -6.52 14.97
N ALA A 33 54.12 -5.25 15.29
CA ALA A 33 52.80 -4.66 15.19
C ALA A 33 52.34 -4.54 13.73
N ASN A 34 53.24 -4.15 12.82
CA ASN A 34 52.96 -4.12 11.37
C ASN A 34 52.66 -5.53 10.82
N ALA A 35 53.49 -6.52 11.16
CA ALA A 35 53.27 -7.92 10.80
C ALA A 35 51.91 -8.44 11.28
N ARG A 36 51.57 -8.20 12.56
CA ARG A 36 50.23 -8.52 13.12
C ARG A 36 49.11 -7.83 12.35
N GLY A 37 49.26 -6.55 12.05
CA GLY A 37 48.26 -5.75 11.32
C GLY A 37 47.99 -6.28 9.92
N GLN A 38 49.03 -6.52 9.12
CA GLN A 38 48.86 -7.02 7.75
C GLN A 38 48.37 -8.48 7.71
N ILE A 39 48.75 -9.33 8.69
CA ILE A 39 48.20 -10.68 8.81
C ILE A 39 46.70 -10.63 9.12
N ALA A 40 46.29 -9.86 10.13
CA ALA A 40 44.87 -9.72 10.48
C ALA A 40 44.04 -9.10 9.34
N ARG A 41 44.62 -8.14 8.60
CA ARG A 41 44.04 -7.59 7.36
C ARG A 41 43.81 -8.69 6.32
N ALA A 42 44.83 -9.50 6.03
CA ALA A 42 44.73 -10.63 5.09
C ALA A 42 43.69 -11.68 5.53
N GLU A 43 43.59 -11.99 6.82
CA GLU A 43 42.57 -12.89 7.36
C GLU A 43 41.15 -12.36 7.14
N ASN A 44 40.91 -11.09 7.52
CA ASN A 44 39.61 -10.44 7.37
C ASN A 44 39.17 -10.31 5.90
N LEU A 45 40.13 -10.27 4.97
CA LEU A 45 39.91 -10.17 3.52
C LEU A 45 39.97 -11.54 2.83
N GLN A 46 39.72 -12.62 3.56
CA GLN A 46 39.57 -13.98 3.03
C GLN A 46 40.84 -14.55 2.36
N ALA A 47 42.05 -14.09 2.70
CA ALA A 47 43.29 -14.65 2.12
C ALA A 47 43.48 -16.15 2.43
N GLN A 48 42.79 -16.69 3.42
CA GLN A 48 42.73 -18.12 3.69
C GLN A 48 42.08 -18.94 2.55
N GLU A 49 41.28 -18.30 1.68
CA GLU A 49 40.69 -18.88 0.47
C GLU A 49 41.59 -18.64 -0.76
N PHE A 50 42.15 -17.43 -0.90
CA PHE A 50 42.80 -16.99 -2.14
C PHE A 50 44.33 -17.06 -2.17
N ALA A 51 44.97 -17.10 -1.00
CA ALA A 51 46.43 -17.14 -0.80
C ALA A 51 46.82 -17.86 0.52
N PRO A 52 46.36 -19.11 0.76
CA PRO A 52 46.55 -19.80 2.04
C PRO A 52 48.01 -20.07 2.39
N GLU A 53 48.87 -20.29 1.40
CA GLU A 53 50.30 -20.58 1.59
C GLU A 53 51.07 -19.35 2.11
N GLU A 54 50.88 -18.19 1.48
CA GLU A 54 51.44 -16.93 1.95
C GLU A 54 50.97 -16.56 3.36
N LEU A 55 49.66 -16.71 3.63
CA LEU A 55 49.08 -16.42 4.94
C LEU A 55 49.63 -17.35 6.03
N ALA A 56 49.81 -18.64 5.72
CA ALA A 56 50.39 -19.61 6.65
C ALA A 56 51.86 -19.31 6.96
N GLU A 57 52.67 -18.96 5.95
CA GLU A 57 54.09 -18.62 6.15
C GLU A 57 54.25 -17.29 6.89
N ALA A 58 53.37 -16.31 6.65
CA ALA A 58 53.33 -15.05 7.40
C ALA A 58 53.09 -15.29 8.89
N LYS A 59 52.06 -16.06 9.24
CA LYS A 59 51.75 -16.46 10.63
C LYS A 59 52.90 -17.21 11.29
N LYS A 60 53.48 -18.18 10.59
CA LYS A 60 54.64 -18.97 11.02
C LYS A 60 55.90 -18.13 11.27
N SER A 61 56.13 -17.10 10.45
CA SER A 61 57.24 -16.16 10.64
C SER A 61 56.99 -15.17 11.77
N LEU A 62 55.76 -14.70 11.97
CA LEU A 62 55.40 -13.91 13.16
C LEU A 62 55.53 -14.73 14.46
N PHE A 63 55.19 -16.01 14.44
CA PHE A 63 55.43 -16.91 15.58
C PHE A 63 56.92 -17.00 15.92
N LYS A 64 57.78 -17.23 14.92
CA LYS A 64 59.25 -17.20 15.09
C LYS A 64 59.75 -15.85 15.60
N ALA A 65 59.18 -14.73 15.15
CA ALA A 65 59.56 -13.43 15.67
C ALA A 65 59.30 -13.32 17.19
N HIS A 66 58.20 -13.88 17.68
CA HIS A 66 57.91 -13.93 19.12
C HIS A 66 58.84 -14.89 19.88
N GLU A 67 59.24 -16.02 19.28
CA GLU A 67 60.24 -16.94 19.84
C GLU A 67 61.62 -16.26 19.97
N GLU A 68 62.11 -15.63 18.90
CA GLU A 68 63.40 -14.91 18.91
C GLU A 68 63.38 -13.71 19.88
N ALA A 69 62.26 -12.98 19.96
CA ALA A 69 62.12 -11.87 20.91
C ALA A 69 62.13 -12.35 22.38
N ALA A 70 61.54 -13.52 22.67
CA ALA A 70 61.59 -14.13 23.99
C ALA A 70 63.01 -14.64 24.36
N ASN A 71 63.80 -15.01 23.35
CA ASN A 71 65.22 -15.38 23.48
C ASN A 71 66.18 -14.16 23.54
N GLU A 72 65.66 -12.94 23.65
CA GLU A 72 66.38 -11.64 23.54
C GLU A 72 67.09 -11.38 22.19
N ASN A 73 66.88 -12.22 21.16
CA ASN A 73 67.43 -12.11 19.80
C ASN A 73 66.67 -11.05 18.95
N SER A 74 66.71 -9.78 19.37
CA SER A 74 65.93 -8.69 18.73
C SER A 74 66.15 -8.56 17.22
N LYS A 75 67.37 -8.73 16.72
CA LYS A 75 67.68 -8.59 15.28
C LYS A 75 67.00 -9.69 14.45
N GLU A 76 67.07 -10.92 14.90
CA GLU A 76 66.45 -12.08 14.26
C GLU A 76 64.92 -12.01 14.41
N ALA A 77 64.40 -11.51 15.53
CA ALA A 77 62.99 -11.18 15.71
C ALA A 77 62.50 -10.11 14.72
N LYS A 78 63.31 -9.08 14.47
CA LYS A 78 63.03 -8.03 13.48
C LYS A 78 62.95 -8.61 12.07
N THR A 79 63.97 -9.36 11.63
CA THR A 79 63.98 -9.98 10.30
C THR A 79 62.82 -10.96 10.10
N ASN A 80 62.45 -11.75 11.10
CA ASN A 80 61.25 -12.60 11.03
C ASN A 80 59.95 -11.77 10.94
N SER A 81 59.87 -10.61 11.59
CA SER A 81 58.71 -9.69 11.52
C SER A 81 58.61 -8.98 10.15
N GLU A 82 59.73 -8.53 9.60
CA GLU A 82 59.80 -7.94 8.25
C GLU A 82 59.39 -8.98 7.18
N TYR A 83 59.88 -10.21 7.29
CA TYR A 83 59.51 -11.32 6.40
C TYR A 83 58.04 -11.72 6.56
N ALA A 84 57.51 -11.75 7.79
CA ALA A 84 56.08 -11.98 8.04
C ALA A 84 55.20 -10.89 7.41
N THR A 85 55.61 -9.62 7.52
CA THR A 85 54.95 -8.48 6.86
C THR A 85 54.97 -8.63 5.34
N SER A 86 56.13 -9.00 4.75
CA SER A 86 56.23 -9.28 3.33
C SER A 86 55.28 -10.40 2.88
N LYS A 87 55.23 -11.52 3.62
CA LYS A 87 54.35 -12.65 3.29
C LYS A 87 52.87 -12.31 3.44
N ALA A 88 52.49 -11.49 4.43
CA ALA A 88 51.13 -10.99 4.56
C ALA A 88 50.73 -10.10 3.37
N ASN A 89 51.63 -9.23 2.92
CA ASN A 89 51.42 -8.40 1.74
C ASN A 89 51.35 -9.21 0.44
N ASP A 90 52.14 -10.29 0.31
CA ASP A 90 52.03 -11.23 -0.80
C ASP A 90 50.68 -11.97 -0.80
N ALA A 91 50.15 -12.29 0.40
CA ALA A 91 48.80 -12.84 0.54
C ALA A 91 47.73 -11.84 0.10
N LEU A 92 47.84 -10.57 0.50
CA LEU A 92 46.93 -9.49 0.10
C LEU A 92 46.94 -9.27 -1.42
N GLU A 93 48.12 -9.18 -2.05
CA GLU A 93 48.26 -8.99 -3.50
C GLU A 93 47.63 -10.13 -4.31
N LYS A 94 47.77 -11.37 -3.85
CA LYS A 94 47.10 -12.53 -4.46
C LYS A 94 45.59 -12.61 -4.18
N THR A 95 45.09 -11.87 -3.20
CA THR A 95 43.72 -12.01 -2.68
C THR A 95 42.82 -10.89 -3.17
N LEU A 96 43.24 -9.65 -3.00
CA LEU A 96 42.43 -8.45 -3.22
C LEU A 96 41.87 -8.31 -4.65
N PRO A 97 42.64 -8.53 -5.74
CA PRO A 97 42.08 -8.49 -7.10
C PRO A 97 41.01 -9.57 -7.32
N LYS A 98 41.22 -10.78 -6.79
CA LYS A 98 40.27 -11.90 -6.90
C LYS A 98 38.99 -11.66 -6.11
N LEU A 99 39.13 -11.11 -4.90
CA LEU A 99 38.00 -10.77 -4.03
C LEU A 99 37.16 -9.65 -4.66
N ALA A 100 37.78 -8.57 -5.10
CA ALA A 100 37.09 -7.48 -5.78
C ALA A 100 36.37 -7.96 -7.05
N ALA A 101 37.04 -8.79 -7.88
CA ALA A 101 36.43 -9.39 -9.06
C ALA A 101 35.23 -10.31 -8.73
N ARG A 102 35.35 -11.19 -7.72
CA ARG A 102 34.23 -12.04 -7.27
C ARG A 102 33.03 -11.18 -6.85
N THR A 103 33.25 -10.21 -5.98
CA THR A 103 32.15 -9.40 -5.43
C THR A 103 31.53 -8.50 -6.51
N ARG A 104 32.31 -8.05 -7.50
CA ARG A 104 31.81 -7.35 -8.69
C ARG A 104 30.88 -8.22 -9.54
N ASP A 105 31.26 -9.47 -9.79
CA ASP A 105 30.44 -10.45 -10.51
C ASP A 105 29.14 -10.77 -9.75
N GLU A 106 29.22 -10.91 -8.43
CA GLU A 106 28.05 -11.12 -7.57
C GLU A 106 27.12 -9.90 -7.51
N ALA A 107 27.66 -8.69 -7.45
CA ALA A 107 26.89 -7.45 -7.50
C ALA A 107 26.20 -7.28 -8.86
N THR A 108 26.88 -7.62 -9.96
CA THR A 108 26.33 -7.57 -11.32
C THR A 108 25.16 -8.54 -11.45
N LYS A 109 25.34 -9.82 -11.07
CA LYS A 109 24.28 -10.85 -11.09
C LYS A 109 23.06 -10.46 -10.28
N GLU A 110 23.23 -9.76 -9.16
CA GLU A 110 22.10 -9.35 -8.33
C GLU A 110 21.41 -8.08 -8.84
N ILE A 111 22.13 -7.17 -9.53
CA ILE A 111 21.51 -6.08 -10.32
C ILE A 111 20.68 -6.68 -11.47
N ASP A 112 21.23 -7.65 -12.20
CA ASP A 112 20.51 -8.34 -13.29
C ASP A 112 19.24 -9.05 -12.76
N ALA A 113 19.33 -9.70 -11.59
CA ALA A 113 18.20 -10.32 -10.92
C ALA A 113 17.16 -9.31 -10.39
N ALA A 114 17.58 -8.09 -10.05
CA ALA A 114 16.69 -7.00 -9.66
C ALA A 114 15.93 -6.42 -10.88
N ASP A 115 16.60 -6.20 -12.01
CA ASP A 115 15.92 -5.74 -13.24
C ASP A 115 14.99 -6.81 -13.83
N ALA A 116 15.39 -8.08 -13.78
CA ALA A 116 14.51 -9.20 -14.11
C ALA A 116 13.26 -9.28 -13.20
N SER A 117 13.36 -8.75 -11.98
CA SER A 117 12.22 -8.59 -11.05
C SER A 117 11.48 -7.25 -11.21
N PHE A 118 11.83 -6.45 -12.23
CA PHE A 118 11.32 -5.11 -12.52
C PHE A 118 11.57 -4.05 -11.43
N ALA A 119 12.68 -4.16 -10.71
CA ALA A 119 13.13 -3.12 -9.77
C ALA A 119 13.36 -1.75 -10.43
N THR A 120 13.66 -1.72 -11.74
CA THR A 120 13.71 -0.49 -12.55
C THR A 120 12.41 0.33 -12.54
N GLY A 121 11.25 -0.30 -12.39
CA GLY A 121 9.96 0.38 -12.27
C GLY A 121 9.42 0.45 -10.83
N LEU A 122 9.72 -0.56 -10.00
CA LEU A 122 9.09 -0.74 -8.69
C LEU A 122 9.96 -0.34 -7.50
N ALA A 123 11.29 -0.25 -7.68
CA ALA A 123 12.26 0.15 -6.66
C ALA A 123 13.42 1.01 -7.26
N PRO A 124 13.11 2.07 -8.04
CA PRO A 124 14.11 2.76 -8.86
C PRO A 124 15.23 3.41 -8.03
N GLU A 125 14.92 3.99 -6.87
CA GLU A 125 15.91 4.61 -5.98
C GLU A 125 17.00 3.62 -5.55
N GLN A 126 16.60 2.42 -5.12
CA GLN A 126 17.51 1.38 -4.68
C GLN A 126 18.26 0.76 -5.86
N PHE A 127 17.58 0.57 -6.99
CA PHE A 127 18.17 0.04 -8.22
C PHE A 127 19.26 0.97 -8.79
N ASP A 128 18.96 2.27 -8.95
CA ASP A 128 19.91 3.28 -9.41
C ASP A 128 21.07 3.44 -8.42
N ARG A 129 20.80 3.37 -7.11
CA ARG A 129 21.86 3.42 -6.09
C ARG A 129 22.77 2.19 -6.18
N ALA A 130 22.25 1.00 -6.46
CA ALA A 130 23.06 -0.21 -6.65
C ALA A 130 23.96 -0.10 -7.89
N ILE A 131 23.45 0.42 -9.01
CA ILE A 131 24.25 0.69 -10.23
C ILE A 131 25.35 1.72 -9.95
N GLN A 132 25.00 2.82 -9.29
CA GLN A 132 25.96 3.88 -8.95
C GLN A 132 27.04 3.38 -7.97
N LEU A 133 26.70 2.53 -7.00
CA LEU A 133 27.67 1.84 -6.14
C LEU A 133 28.59 0.89 -6.93
N ARG A 134 28.07 0.15 -7.91
CA ARG A 134 28.92 -0.67 -8.80
C ARG A 134 29.91 0.19 -9.56
N LYS A 135 29.46 1.32 -10.11
CA LYS A 135 30.31 2.28 -10.84
C LYS A 135 31.37 2.94 -9.95
N GLU A 136 31.04 3.27 -8.70
CA GLU A 136 32.02 3.70 -7.69
C GLU A 136 33.08 2.61 -7.45
N GLY A 137 32.66 1.34 -7.38
CA GLY A 137 33.58 0.19 -7.25
C GLY A 137 34.45 -0.05 -8.48
N ASP A 138 33.89 0.08 -9.69
CA ASP A 138 34.62 -0.04 -10.97
C ASP A 138 35.76 1.00 -11.04
N SER A 139 35.49 2.25 -10.63
CA SER A 139 36.51 3.32 -10.64
C SER A 139 37.59 3.13 -9.57
N ALA A 140 37.25 2.56 -8.41
CA ALA A 140 38.23 2.20 -7.39
C ALA A 140 39.11 1.02 -7.86
N LEU A 141 38.51 0.03 -8.55
CA LEU A 141 39.23 -1.11 -9.12
C LEU A 141 40.24 -0.69 -10.19
N GLU A 142 39.85 0.19 -11.12
CA GLU A 142 40.77 0.77 -12.12
C GLU A 142 41.95 1.52 -11.47
N THR A 143 41.70 2.22 -10.36
CA THR A 143 42.73 2.92 -9.59
C THR A 143 43.68 1.94 -8.89
N ALA A 144 43.13 0.84 -8.34
CA ALA A 144 43.88 -0.22 -7.68
C ALA A 144 44.80 -0.97 -8.65
N ASP A 145 44.27 -1.40 -9.80
CA ASP A 145 45.01 -2.09 -10.86
C ASP A 145 46.17 -1.21 -11.38
N LYS A 146 45.92 0.10 -11.52
CA LYS A 146 46.96 1.07 -11.89
C LYS A 146 48.03 1.20 -10.80
N ASN A 147 47.66 1.41 -9.54
CA ASN A 147 48.62 1.54 -8.44
C ASN A 147 49.45 0.25 -8.26
N LEU A 148 48.88 -0.93 -8.50
CA LEU A 148 49.62 -2.19 -8.50
C LEU A 148 50.60 -2.27 -9.68
N SER A 149 50.20 -1.85 -10.88
CA SER A 149 51.09 -1.75 -12.05
C SER A 149 52.25 -0.77 -11.80
N ASP A 150 51.97 0.41 -11.27
CA ASP A 150 53.00 1.42 -10.95
C ASP A 150 53.98 0.87 -9.88
N SER A 151 53.50 0.11 -8.88
CA SER A 151 54.34 -0.62 -7.91
C SER A 151 55.26 -1.67 -8.54
N ILE A 152 54.85 -2.31 -9.64
CA ILE A 152 55.68 -3.34 -10.32
C ILE A 152 56.81 -2.67 -11.13
N LEU A 153 56.59 -1.45 -11.62
CA LEU A 153 57.52 -0.70 -12.47
C LEU A 153 58.50 0.20 -11.70
N GLU A 154 58.14 0.65 -10.49
CA GLU A 154 58.98 1.49 -9.64
C GLU A 154 60.22 0.72 -9.11
N LYS A 155 61.34 1.46 -9.01
CA LYS A 155 62.69 0.98 -8.63
C LYS A 155 63.13 1.50 -7.27
N ASP A 156 62.49 2.54 -6.76
CA ASP A 156 62.67 3.01 -5.39
C ASP A 156 61.82 2.16 -4.43
N ASP A 157 62.46 1.44 -3.50
CA ASP A 157 61.76 0.48 -2.63
C ASP A 157 60.71 1.12 -1.71
N LEU A 158 60.89 2.39 -1.32
CA LEU A 158 59.94 3.11 -0.47
C LEU A 158 58.68 3.46 -1.26
N LYS A 159 58.84 4.10 -2.43
CA LYS A 159 57.71 4.40 -3.32
C LYS A 159 57.02 3.14 -3.83
N LYS A 160 57.78 2.08 -4.11
CA LYS A 160 57.23 0.78 -4.48
C LYS A 160 56.32 0.23 -3.37
N SER A 161 56.75 0.32 -2.12
CA SER A 161 55.91 -0.05 -0.97
C SER A 161 54.68 0.86 -0.82
N GLU A 162 54.81 2.15 -1.12
CA GLU A 162 53.71 3.13 -1.11
C GLU A 162 52.65 2.81 -2.17
N TYR A 163 53.05 2.63 -3.44
CA TYR A 163 52.16 2.23 -4.53
C TYR A 163 51.44 0.90 -4.23
N ARG A 164 52.17 -0.11 -3.73
CA ARG A 164 51.58 -1.41 -3.33
C ARG A 164 50.52 -1.23 -2.24
N GLN A 165 50.82 -0.40 -1.23
CA GLN A 165 49.90 -0.17 -0.13
C GLN A 165 48.68 0.66 -0.54
N ASN A 166 48.84 1.62 -1.46
CA ASN A 166 47.73 2.36 -2.04
C ASN A 166 46.81 1.43 -2.85
N ALA A 167 47.37 0.59 -3.72
CA ALA A 167 46.61 -0.42 -4.46
C ALA A 167 45.75 -1.32 -3.55
N PHE A 168 46.31 -1.78 -2.41
CA PHE A 168 45.54 -2.58 -1.45
C PHE A 168 44.36 -1.80 -0.84
N ASN A 169 44.54 -0.51 -0.54
CA ASN A 169 43.48 0.34 -0.03
C ASN A 169 42.37 0.56 -1.09
N ASP A 170 42.75 0.74 -2.36
CA ASP A 170 41.84 0.94 -3.48
C ASP A 170 41.03 -0.34 -3.81
N TYR A 171 41.66 -1.53 -3.77
CA TYR A 171 40.94 -2.80 -3.92
C TYR A 171 39.93 -3.03 -2.78
N GLU A 172 40.24 -2.62 -1.55
CA GLU A 172 39.30 -2.69 -0.43
C GLU A 172 38.14 -1.71 -0.57
N ALA A 173 38.40 -0.50 -1.08
CA ALA A 173 37.36 0.44 -1.46
C ALA A 173 36.45 -0.14 -2.56
N ALA A 174 37.02 -0.77 -3.59
CA ALA A 174 36.29 -1.45 -4.64
C ALA A 174 35.44 -2.62 -4.09
N TYR A 175 36.03 -3.53 -3.32
CA TYR A 175 35.35 -4.65 -2.66
C TYR A 175 34.19 -4.18 -1.78
N LYS A 176 34.39 -3.13 -0.98
CA LYS A 176 33.33 -2.51 -0.16
C LYS A 176 32.21 -1.97 -1.04
N LYS A 177 32.53 -1.27 -2.14
CA LYS A 177 31.53 -0.71 -3.06
C LYS A 177 30.73 -1.76 -3.80
N PHE A 178 31.37 -2.84 -4.25
CA PHE A 178 30.65 -3.99 -4.81
C PHE A 178 29.79 -4.71 -3.76
N SER A 179 30.25 -4.81 -2.50
CA SER A 179 29.46 -5.39 -1.40
C SER A 179 28.22 -4.55 -1.06
N GLU A 180 28.38 -3.22 -1.00
CA GLU A 180 27.27 -2.26 -0.85
C GLU A 180 26.30 -2.38 -2.03
N SER A 181 26.81 -2.37 -3.27
CA SER A 181 26.03 -2.51 -4.51
C SER A 181 25.18 -3.79 -4.51
N LYS A 182 25.80 -4.95 -4.25
CA LYS A 182 25.13 -6.26 -4.15
C LYS A 182 23.97 -6.22 -3.14
N LYS A 183 24.23 -5.69 -1.94
CA LYS A 183 23.19 -5.58 -0.88
C LYS A 183 22.04 -4.69 -1.33
N THR A 184 22.32 -3.53 -1.92
CA THR A 184 21.27 -2.61 -2.38
C THR A 184 20.47 -3.20 -3.55
N ALA A 185 21.09 -3.99 -4.43
CA ALA A 185 20.40 -4.71 -5.50
C ALA A 185 19.42 -5.77 -4.95
N THR A 186 19.82 -6.56 -3.93
CA THR A 186 18.90 -7.47 -3.22
C THR A 186 17.72 -6.70 -2.61
N GLN A 187 17.97 -5.55 -1.99
CA GLN A 187 16.88 -4.72 -1.43
C GLN A 187 15.92 -4.20 -2.51
N ALA A 188 16.43 -3.74 -3.66
CA ALA A 188 15.60 -3.29 -4.77
C ALA A 188 14.70 -4.41 -5.33
N LYS A 189 15.27 -5.61 -5.45
CA LYS A 189 14.60 -6.86 -5.86
C LYS A 189 13.53 -7.30 -4.85
N GLU A 190 13.81 -7.26 -3.56
CA GLU A 190 12.86 -7.56 -2.48
C GLU A 190 11.67 -6.58 -2.48
N ILE A 191 11.93 -5.28 -2.62
CA ILE A 191 10.89 -4.26 -2.75
C ILE A 191 10.00 -4.56 -3.97
N ALA A 192 10.59 -4.78 -5.14
CA ALA A 192 9.85 -5.08 -6.37
C ALA A 192 8.97 -6.35 -6.25
N ILE A 193 9.48 -7.40 -5.60
CA ILE A 193 8.73 -8.63 -5.33
C ILE A 193 7.61 -8.40 -4.30
N SER A 194 7.80 -7.51 -3.32
CA SER A 194 6.75 -7.14 -2.36
C SER A 194 5.60 -6.35 -3.01
N SER A 195 5.90 -5.50 -4.00
CA SER A 195 4.94 -4.63 -4.70
C SER A 195 3.81 -5.36 -5.46
N LYS A 196 3.80 -6.70 -5.48
CA LYS A 196 2.72 -7.51 -6.09
C LYS A 196 1.34 -7.19 -5.50
N SER A 197 1.25 -6.84 -4.22
CA SER A 197 0.00 -6.47 -3.55
C SER A 197 -0.56 -5.16 -4.12
N GLU A 198 0.32 -4.18 -4.27
CA GLU A 198 0.03 -2.81 -4.71
C GLU A 198 -0.33 -2.79 -6.20
N LEU A 199 0.34 -3.61 -7.02
CA LEU A 199 -0.03 -3.87 -8.41
C LEU A 199 -1.45 -4.45 -8.52
N LYS A 200 -1.77 -5.50 -7.73
CA LYS A 200 -3.14 -6.06 -7.72
C LYS A 200 -4.18 -5.04 -7.21
N GLN A 201 -3.81 -4.15 -6.30
CA GLN A 201 -4.69 -3.07 -5.85
C GLN A 201 -4.88 -1.98 -6.93
N SER A 202 -3.84 -1.64 -7.69
CA SER A 202 -3.94 -0.73 -8.84
C SER A 202 -4.92 -1.28 -9.88
N GLY A 203 -4.82 -2.57 -10.22
CA GLY A 203 -5.76 -3.25 -11.12
C GLY A 203 -7.21 -3.20 -10.63
N ARG A 204 -7.47 -3.38 -9.33
CA ARG A 204 -8.82 -3.28 -8.74
C ARG A 204 -9.46 -1.89 -8.88
N TYR A 205 -8.68 -0.81 -8.90
CA TYR A 205 -9.24 0.53 -9.20
C TYR A 205 -9.66 0.65 -10.68
N VAL A 206 -8.96 -0.02 -11.59
CA VAL A 206 -9.37 -0.09 -13.01
C VAL A 206 -10.67 -0.89 -13.16
N GLU A 207 -10.86 -1.96 -12.38
CA GLU A 207 -12.14 -2.68 -12.33
C GLU A 207 -13.29 -1.79 -11.81
N GLU A 208 -13.04 -0.94 -10.81
CA GLU A 208 -14.02 0.00 -10.26
C GLU A 208 -14.42 1.09 -11.28
N ASP A 209 -13.46 1.66 -12.02
CA ASP A 209 -13.72 2.54 -13.17
C ASP A 209 -14.60 1.81 -14.21
N LEU A 210 -14.22 0.60 -14.63
CA LEU A 210 -14.91 -0.16 -15.69
C LEU A 210 -16.34 -0.60 -15.27
N ASN A 211 -16.54 -0.92 -14.00
CA ASN A 211 -17.88 -1.20 -13.45
C ASN A 211 -18.74 0.07 -13.42
N THR A 212 -18.14 1.24 -13.20
CA THR A 212 -18.82 2.54 -13.26
C THR A 212 -19.19 2.90 -14.71
N VAL A 213 -18.29 2.68 -15.68
CA VAL A 213 -18.56 2.80 -17.12
C VAL A 213 -19.77 1.94 -17.52
N ASP A 214 -19.76 0.66 -17.18
CA ASP A 214 -20.85 -0.26 -17.53
C ASP A 214 -22.20 0.18 -16.93
N SER A 215 -22.20 0.84 -15.76
CA SER A 215 -23.42 1.36 -15.15
C SER A 215 -24.05 2.52 -15.96
N TYR A 216 -23.23 3.35 -16.62
CA TYR A 216 -23.69 4.40 -17.54
C TYR A 216 -24.05 3.87 -18.93
N LEU A 217 -23.60 2.67 -19.29
CA LEU A 217 -23.88 2.04 -20.59
C LEU A 217 -25.00 0.98 -20.53
N GLY A 218 -25.53 0.69 -19.35
CA GLY A 218 -26.52 -0.38 -19.14
C GLY A 218 -25.95 -1.80 -19.17
N GLY A 219 -24.63 -1.96 -19.21
CA GLY A 219 -23.93 -3.24 -19.21
C GLY A 219 -22.53 -3.22 -19.85
N PRO A 220 -21.78 -4.33 -19.77
CA PRO A 220 -20.47 -4.47 -20.39
C PRO A 220 -20.51 -4.42 -21.92
N ASN A 221 -19.47 -3.86 -22.53
CA ASN A 221 -19.30 -3.80 -23.98
C ASN A 221 -17.90 -4.29 -24.41
N ALA A 222 -17.64 -4.30 -25.72
CA ALA A 222 -16.36 -4.76 -26.26
C ALA A 222 -15.15 -3.92 -25.82
N LYS A 223 -15.32 -2.62 -25.50
CA LYS A 223 -14.24 -1.80 -24.93
C LYS A 223 -13.97 -2.21 -23.47
N THR A 224 -14.99 -2.31 -22.62
CA THR A 224 -14.80 -2.63 -21.20
C THR A 224 -14.44 -4.08 -20.94
N GLN A 225 -14.90 -5.03 -21.77
CA GLN A 225 -14.45 -6.41 -21.71
C GLN A 225 -12.96 -6.56 -22.06
N LYS A 226 -12.48 -5.91 -23.14
CA LYS A 226 -11.06 -5.94 -23.53
C LYS A 226 -10.13 -5.50 -22.39
N GLU A 227 -10.50 -4.47 -21.64
CA GLU A 227 -9.67 -4.03 -20.51
C GLU A 227 -9.77 -4.95 -19.29
N ARG A 228 -10.88 -5.66 -19.08
CA ARG A 228 -10.95 -6.78 -18.11
C ARG A 228 -10.08 -7.96 -18.53
N ASP A 229 -10.03 -8.29 -19.82
CA ASP A 229 -9.16 -9.35 -20.35
C ASP A 229 -7.67 -8.98 -20.16
N ASN A 230 -7.32 -7.70 -20.38
CA ASN A 230 -5.98 -7.16 -20.08
C ASN A 230 -5.62 -7.26 -18.58
N LEU A 231 -6.56 -6.94 -17.68
CA LEU A 231 -6.36 -7.07 -16.23
C LEU A 231 -6.24 -8.53 -15.77
N ALA A 232 -7.04 -9.44 -16.33
CA ALA A 232 -6.93 -10.87 -16.06
C ALA A 232 -5.56 -11.42 -16.47
N GLN A 233 -5.06 -11.02 -17.64
CA GLN A 233 -3.69 -11.35 -18.05
C GLN A 233 -2.66 -10.68 -17.13
N ALA A 234 -2.86 -9.43 -16.70
CA ALA A 234 -1.95 -8.75 -15.79
C ALA A 234 -1.86 -9.44 -14.42
N TYR A 235 -2.97 -9.94 -13.86
CA TYR A 235 -2.94 -10.70 -12.61
C TYR A 235 -2.21 -12.05 -12.78
N SER A 236 -2.42 -12.73 -13.91
CA SER A 236 -1.64 -13.92 -14.29
C SER A 236 -0.14 -13.59 -14.39
N ASP A 237 0.21 -12.46 -14.99
CA ASP A 237 1.59 -11.98 -15.10
C ASP A 237 2.18 -11.68 -13.70
N ILE A 238 1.41 -11.11 -12.75
CA ILE A 238 1.85 -10.90 -11.35
C ILE A 238 2.16 -12.24 -10.66
N ASP A 239 1.26 -13.22 -10.78
CA ASP A 239 1.41 -14.49 -10.09
C ASP A 239 2.56 -15.33 -10.67
N ASN A 240 2.75 -15.31 -11.99
CA ASN A 240 3.91 -15.88 -12.66
C ASN A 240 5.22 -15.09 -12.44
N GLY A 241 5.17 -13.87 -11.90
CA GLY A 241 6.35 -13.04 -11.62
C GLY A 241 6.81 -12.14 -12.78
N ASN A 242 6.04 -12.04 -13.86
CA ASN A 242 6.26 -11.17 -15.02
C ASN A 242 5.91 -9.70 -14.71
N LEU A 243 6.45 -9.15 -13.62
CA LEU A 243 5.97 -7.89 -13.00
C LEU A 243 6.00 -6.67 -13.93
N LYS A 244 6.98 -6.63 -14.85
CA LYS A 244 7.04 -5.60 -15.90
C LYS A 244 5.80 -5.60 -16.80
N SER A 245 5.44 -6.76 -17.36
CA SER A 245 4.28 -6.87 -18.26
C SER A 245 2.97 -6.62 -17.52
N ALA A 246 2.87 -7.07 -16.26
CA ALA A 246 1.73 -6.75 -15.41
C ALA A 246 1.56 -5.24 -15.20
N TYR A 247 2.63 -4.53 -14.82
CA TYR A 247 2.61 -3.08 -14.61
C TYR A 247 2.26 -2.32 -15.90
N GLU A 248 2.91 -2.67 -17.02
CA GLU A 248 2.66 -2.08 -18.34
C GLU A 248 1.19 -2.25 -18.77
N ARG A 249 0.59 -3.43 -18.55
CA ARG A 249 -0.84 -3.67 -18.79
C ARG A 249 -1.73 -2.84 -17.88
N ILE A 250 -1.46 -2.84 -16.57
CA ILE A 250 -2.32 -2.16 -15.58
C ILE A 250 -2.34 -0.65 -15.83
N GLU A 251 -1.19 -0.01 -16.05
CA GLU A 251 -1.15 1.43 -16.33
C GLU A 251 -1.74 1.79 -17.70
N ALA A 252 -1.63 0.90 -18.70
CA ALA A 252 -2.33 1.07 -19.98
C ALA A 252 -3.86 0.98 -19.81
N SER A 253 -4.38 -0.06 -19.15
CA SER A 253 -5.82 -0.25 -18.91
C SER A 253 -6.40 0.81 -17.99
N LYS A 254 -5.65 1.32 -17.00
CA LYS A 254 -5.96 2.49 -16.14
C LYS A 254 -6.03 3.80 -16.92
N THR A 255 -5.25 3.93 -17.99
CA THR A 255 -5.38 5.06 -18.92
C THR A 255 -6.64 4.92 -19.76
N GLN A 256 -6.94 3.72 -20.25
CA GLN A 256 -8.16 3.45 -21.02
C GLN A 256 -9.43 3.60 -20.16
N SER A 257 -9.49 3.07 -18.93
CA SER A 257 -10.67 3.12 -18.07
C SER A 257 -11.14 4.54 -17.79
N ARG A 258 -10.20 5.47 -17.56
CA ARG A 258 -10.47 6.90 -17.37
C ARG A 258 -11.02 7.59 -18.63
N ILE A 259 -10.54 7.19 -19.81
CA ILE A 259 -11.07 7.68 -21.09
C ILE A 259 -12.49 7.14 -21.30
N LEU A 260 -12.70 5.85 -21.05
CA LEU A 260 -14.02 5.21 -21.12
C LEU A 260 -15.01 5.84 -20.14
N LEU A 261 -14.58 6.18 -18.93
CA LEU A 261 -15.40 6.79 -17.88
C LEU A 261 -15.83 8.22 -18.24
N SER A 262 -14.92 9.03 -18.76
CA SER A 262 -15.26 10.38 -19.25
C SER A 262 -16.14 10.35 -20.50
N GLU A 263 -15.88 9.43 -21.46
CA GLU A 263 -16.76 9.16 -22.59
C GLU A 263 -18.18 8.75 -22.12
N SER A 264 -18.29 7.79 -21.19
CA SER A 264 -19.59 7.26 -20.76
C SER A 264 -20.40 8.29 -19.98
N ILE A 265 -19.75 9.04 -19.07
CA ILE A 265 -20.39 10.11 -18.30
C ILE A 265 -20.91 11.22 -19.22
N GLN A 266 -20.11 11.67 -20.19
CA GLN A 266 -20.53 12.69 -21.16
C GLN A 266 -21.69 12.20 -22.04
N ASN A 267 -21.62 10.97 -22.52
CA ASN A 267 -22.66 10.40 -23.38
C ASN A 267 -23.98 10.20 -22.63
N TYR A 268 -23.95 9.62 -21.43
CA TYR A 268 -25.14 9.46 -20.58
C TYR A 268 -25.73 10.83 -20.19
N ALA A 269 -24.91 11.82 -19.85
CA ALA A 269 -25.38 13.18 -19.59
C ALA A 269 -26.13 13.77 -20.80
N ARG A 270 -25.65 13.55 -22.02
CA ARG A 270 -26.32 14.01 -23.25
C ARG A 270 -27.67 13.31 -23.45
N GLU A 271 -27.71 12.00 -23.26
CA GLU A 271 -28.93 11.20 -23.38
C GLU A 271 -30.00 11.64 -22.37
N ARG A 272 -29.63 11.82 -21.09
CA ARG A 272 -30.58 12.31 -20.07
C ARG A 272 -31.03 13.74 -20.33
N ASN A 273 -30.18 14.64 -20.84
CA ASN A 273 -30.64 15.96 -21.30
C ASN A 273 -31.66 15.84 -22.45
N MET A 274 -31.44 14.95 -23.42
CA MET A 274 -32.40 14.73 -24.52
C MET A 274 -33.75 14.17 -24.02
N THR A 275 -33.73 13.18 -23.11
CA THR A 275 -34.97 12.69 -22.48
C THR A 275 -35.65 13.78 -21.66
N ALA A 276 -34.90 14.64 -20.97
CA ALA A 276 -35.44 15.76 -20.21
C ALA A 276 -36.11 16.79 -21.12
N THR A 277 -35.52 17.11 -22.28
CA THR A 277 -36.18 17.95 -23.29
C THR A 277 -37.50 17.33 -23.75
N GLU A 278 -37.49 16.07 -24.19
CA GLU A 278 -38.69 15.38 -24.71
C GLU A 278 -39.84 15.35 -23.67
N VAL A 279 -39.53 14.96 -22.43
CA VAL A 279 -40.51 14.87 -21.33
C VAL A 279 -41.04 16.25 -20.92
N VAL A 280 -40.20 17.28 -20.90
CA VAL A 280 -40.62 18.65 -20.57
C VAL A 280 -41.40 19.30 -21.73
N GLU A 281 -41.07 19.02 -22.99
CA GLU A 281 -41.84 19.48 -24.14
C GLU A 281 -43.25 18.86 -24.19
N ASP A 282 -43.39 17.55 -23.95
CA ASP A 282 -44.71 16.89 -23.81
C ASP A 282 -45.49 17.41 -22.59
N ALA A 283 -44.82 17.67 -21.46
CA ALA A 283 -45.43 18.26 -20.28
C ALA A 283 -45.95 19.70 -20.53
N ASN A 284 -45.20 20.53 -21.26
CA ASN A 284 -45.63 21.87 -21.67
C ASN A 284 -46.85 21.76 -22.61
N ALA A 285 -46.77 20.95 -23.68
CA ALA A 285 -47.83 20.80 -24.67
C ALA A 285 -49.16 20.32 -24.06
N ARG A 286 -49.13 19.31 -23.19
CA ARG A 286 -50.33 18.83 -22.46
C ARG A 286 -50.90 19.85 -21.50
N PHE A 287 -50.07 20.74 -20.95
CA PHE A 287 -50.53 21.81 -20.08
C PHE A 287 -51.23 22.93 -20.87
N GLU A 288 -50.74 23.28 -22.06
CA GLU A 288 -51.38 24.26 -22.96
C GLU A 288 -52.77 23.82 -23.45
N GLU A 289 -53.05 22.52 -23.57
CA GLU A 289 -54.40 22.02 -23.87
C GLU A 289 -55.43 22.33 -22.76
N ILE A 290 -54.99 22.63 -21.53
CA ILE A 290 -55.88 22.88 -20.39
C ILE A 290 -56.39 24.32 -20.42
N LYS A 291 -57.61 24.48 -20.93
CA LYS A 291 -58.35 25.75 -20.92
C LYS A 291 -58.74 26.11 -19.47
N GLU A 292 -57.98 27.01 -18.85
CA GLU A 292 -58.18 27.50 -17.48
C GLU A 292 -59.64 27.92 -17.20
N ASP A 293 -60.28 28.57 -18.17
CA ASP A 293 -61.70 28.96 -18.12
C ASP A 293 -62.68 27.80 -17.82
N SER A 294 -62.34 26.57 -18.21
CA SER A 294 -63.18 25.38 -18.00
C SER A 294 -63.11 24.81 -16.59
N LEU A 295 -62.13 25.23 -15.78
CA LEU A 295 -61.87 24.71 -14.42
C LEU A 295 -62.69 25.43 -13.33
N LYS A 296 -63.37 26.53 -13.68
CA LYS A 296 -63.98 27.52 -12.77
C LYS A 296 -65.09 26.99 -11.83
N SER A 297 -65.51 25.74 -11.97
CA SER A 297 -66.57 25.11 -11.15
C SER A 297 -66.07 24.13 -10.09
N ASN A 298 -64.75 23.86 -9.98
CA ASN A 298 -64.22 22.90 -9.01
C ASN A 298 -62.86 23.34 -8.40
N GLU A 299 -62.89 23.67 -7.11
CA GLU A 299 -61.73 24.04 -6.29
C GLU A 299 -60.60 22.98 -6.31
N SER A 300 -60.95 21.68 -6.40
CA SER A 300 -59.96 20.60 -6.50
C SER A 300 -59.29 20.55 -7.88
N SER A 301 -59.97 20.99 -8.93
CA SER A 301 -59.39 21.08 -10.28
C SER A 301 -58.50 22.31 -10.40
N LYS A 302 -58.88 23.43 -9.79
CA LYS A 302 -58.06 24.65 -9.69
C LYS A 302 -56.72 24.37 -9.01
N LYS A 303 -56.73 23.74 -7.83
CA LYS A 303 -55.49 23.38 -7.10
C LYS A 303 -54.59 22.40 -7.85
N ALA A 304 -55.18 21.44 -8.55
CA ALA A 304 -54.40 20.52 -9.38
C ALA A 304 -53.73 21.24 -10.57
N TYR A 305 -54.39 22.23 -11.18
CA TYR A 305 -53.82 23.08 -12.24
C TYR A 305 -52.73 24.02 -11.70
N GLU A 306 -52.95 24.66 -10.55
CA GLU A 306 -51.95 25.49 -9.87
C GLU A 306 -50.68 24.67 -9.54
N ASN A 307 -50.84 23.48 -8.95
CA ASN A 307 -49.73 22.56 -8.68
C ASN A 307 -49.04 22.09 -9.98
N SER A 308 -49.79 21.79 -11.05
CA SER A 308 -49.21 21.40 -12.34
C SER A 308 -48.33 22.53 -12.91
N ARG A 309 -48.80 23.79 -12.80
CA ARG A 309 -48.06 24.97 -13.25
C ARG A 309 -46.76 25.18 -12.47
N GLU A 310 -46.77 24.98 -11.15
CA GLU A 310 -45.57 25.09 -10.32
C GLU A 310 -44.54 24.00 -10.66
N ASN A 311 -44.97 22.73 -10.76
CA ASN A 311 -44.09 21.63 -11.16
C ASN A 311 -43.53 21.83 -12.58
N LEU A 312 -44.32 22.38 -13.52
CA LEU A 312 -43.89 22.68 -14.88
C LEU A 312 -42.85 23.82 -14.93
N GLY A 313 -43.02 24.85 -14.11
CA GLY A 313 -41.99 25.90 -13.95
C GLY A 313 -40.66 25.31 -13.47
N ALA A 314 -40.70 24.53 -12.39
CA ALA A 314 -39.52 23.87 -11.84
C ALA A 314 -38.88 22.84 -12.80
N ALA A 315 -39.67 22.16 -13.63
CA ALA A 315 -39.17 21.25 -14.67
C ALA A 315 -38.38 22.00 -15.76
N ASN A 316 -38.93 23.11 -16.26
CA ASN A 316 -38.26 23.97 -17.24
C ASN A 316 -36.98 24.61 -16.65
N GLU A 317 -36.99 25.06 -15.40
CA GLU A 317 -35.80 25.59 -14.71
C GLU A 317 -34.71 24.50 -14.53
N SER A 318 -35.10 23.28 -14.16
CA SER A 318 -34.17 22.14 -14.03
C SER A 318 -33.56 21.76 -15.37
N LEU A 319 -34.34 21.74 -16.46
CA LEU A 319 -33.84 21.50 -17.82
C LEU A 319 -32.85 22.58 -18.27
N ALA A 320 -33.17 23.86 -18.06
CA ALA A 320 -32.28 24.98 -18.37
C ALA A 320 -30.98 24.94 -17.54
N SER A 321 -31.04 24.45 -16.30
CA SER A 321 -29.88 24.18 -15.46
C SER A 321 -29.04 23.01 -16.01
N ALA A 322 -29.68 21.90 -16.40
CA ALA A 322 -29.03 20.72 -16.94
C ALA A 322 -28.20 21.03 -18.20
N GLY A 323 -28.77 21.74 -19.17
CA GLY A 323 -28.08 22.15 -20.39
C GLY A 323 -26.91 23.11 -20.14
N ASN A 324 -27.05 24.03 -19.17
CA ASN A 324 -25.95 24.91 -18.73
C ASN A 324 -24.80 24.12 -18.10
N LEU A 325 -25.11 23.12 -17.26
CA LEU A 325 -24.12 22.29 -16.60
C LEU A 325 -23.40 21.35 -17.59
N TYR A 326 -24.12 20.81 -18.58
CA TYR A 326 -23.53 20.05 -19.69
C TYR A 326 -22.53 20.93 -20.47
N SER A 327 -22.93 22.17 -20.78
CA SER A 327 -22.10 23.14 -21.50
C SER A 327 -20.90 23.67 -20.69
N GLN A 328 -20.85 23.38 -19.38
CA GLN A 328 -19.72 23.64 -18.47
C GLN A 328 -18.91 22.38 -18.17
N GLU A 329 -19.15 21.28 -18.90
CA GLU A 329 -18.55 19.95 -18.71
C GLU A 329 -18.83 19.32 -17.32
N LYS A 330 -19.79 19.87 -16.56
CA LYS A 330 -20.24 19.37 -15.25
C LYS A 330 -21.28 18.27 -15.43
N TYR A 331 -20.87 17.20 -16.11
CA TYR A 331 -21.77 16.15 -16.58
C TYR A 331 -22.56 15.46 -15.45
N GLU A 332 -21.96 15.18 -14.28
CA GLU A 332 -22.68 14.61 -13.13
C GLU A 332 -23.76 15.55 -12.55
N ASP A 333 -23.48 16.85 -12.47
CA ASP A 333 -24.46 17.85 -12.04
C ASP A 333 -25.58 18.00 -13.10
N SER A 334 -25.22 17.93 -14.38
CA SER A 334 -26.17 17.97 -15.50
C SER A 334 -27.09 16.76 -15.52
N ILE A 335 -26.57 15.55 -15.29
CA ILE A 335 -27.36 14.32 -15.12
C ILE A 335 -28.38 14.53 -13.99
N ARG A 336 -27.93 14.99 -12.82
CA ARG A 336 -28.81 15.19 -11.66
C ARG A 336 -29.95 16.17 -11.93
N GLN A 337 -29.71 17.25 -12.69
CA GLN A 337 -30.77 18.19 -13.09
C GLN A 337 -31.66 17.63 -14.20
N SER A 338 -31.12 16.80 -15.10
CA SER A 338 -31.91 16.09 -16.13
C SER A 338 -32.91 15.12 -15.49
N GLU A 339 -32.47 14.31 -14.52
CA GLU A 339 -33.35 13.39 -13.78
C GLU A 339 -34.47 14.15 -13.03
N GLU A 340 -34.16 15.32 -12.45
CA GLU A 340 -35.15 16.15 -11.75
C GLU A 340 -36.15 16.81 -12.71
N ALA A 341 -35.69 17.28 -13.88
CA ALA A 341 -36.55 17.80 -14.94
C ALA A 341 -37.52 16.73 -15.47
N ILE A 342 -37.02 15.51 -15.73
CA ILE A 342 -37.83 14.35 -16.13
C ILE A 342 -38.86 14.03 -15.04
N ARG A 343 -38.43 13.88 -13.79
CA ARG A 343 -39.31 13.58 -12.64
C ARG A 343 -40.44 14.60 -12.49
N LEU A 344 -40.16 15.89 -12.68
CA LEU A 344 -41.15 16.95 -12.58
C LEU A 344 -42.07 16.98 -13.82
N GLY A 345 -41.53 16.78 -15.03
CA GLY A 345 -42.32 16.68 -16.27
C GLY A 345 -43.28 15.49 -16.26
N GLU A 346 -42.85 14.30 -15.84
CA GLU A 346 -43.71 13.12 -15.64
C GLU A 346 -44.86 13.40 -14.67
N ILE A 347 -44.58 14.11 -13.57
CA ILE A 347 -45.60 14.53 -12.59
C ILE A 347 -46.61 15.49 -13.23
N VAL A 348 -46.17 16.42 -14.09
CA VAL A 348 -47.08 17.31 -14.83
C VAL A 348 -47.91 16.53 -15.85
N ILE A 349 -47.32 15.59 -16.60
CA ILE A 349 -48.05 14.71 -17.54
C ILE A 349 -49.14 13.91 -16.80
N GLU A 350 -48.83 13.37 -15.61
CA GLU A 350 -49.78 12.59 -14.82
C GLU A 350 -50.88 13.46 -14.16
N GLN A 351 -50.59 14.72 -13.83
CA GLN A 351 -51.58 15.68 -13.31
C GLN A 351 -52.47 16.27 -14.41
N THR A 352 -51.89 16.70 -15.54
CA THR A 352 -52.61 17.26 -16.71
C THR A 352 -53.60 16.24 -17.29
N ALA A 353 -53.21 14.96 -17.40
CA ALA A 353 -54.11 13.88 -17.81
C ALA A 353 -55.41 13.82 -16.98
N LYS A 354 -55.33 14.08 -15.67
CA LYS A 354 -56.47 14.09 -14.72
C LYS A 354 -57.36 15.34 -14.81
N LEU A 355 -56.93 16.35 -15.58
CA LEU A 355 -57.62 17.62 -15.83
C LEU A 355 -58.25 17.68 -17.23
N THR A 356 -57.90 16.77 -18.14
CA THR A 356 -58.46 16.73 -19.50
C THR A 356 -60.01 16.59 -19.51
N PRO A 357 -60.73 17.25 -20.45
CA PRO A 357 -62.20 17.21 -20.48
C PRO A 357 -62.83 15.81 -20.55
N GLN A 358 -62.17 14.83 -21.20
CA GLN A 358 -62.63 13.43 -21.20
C GLN A 358 -62.64 12.80 -19.79
N SER A 359 -61.66 13.14 -18.94
CA SER A 359 -61.61 12.67 -17.55
C SER A 359 -62.64 13.38 -16.66
N LEU A 360 -62.92 14.66 -16.93
CA LEU A 360 -63.92 15.46 -16.22
C LEU A 360 -65.37 15.04 -16.58
N ALA A 361 -65.65 14.72 -17.85
CA ALA A 361 -66.96 14.24 -18.30
C ALA A 361 -67.33 12.85 -17.73
N LYS A 362 -66.33 11.98 -17.51
CA LYS A 362 -66.49 10.72 -16.76
C LYS A 362 -66.76 10.93 -15.26
N ARG A 363 -66.53 12.14 -14.74
CA ARG A 363 -66.74 12.51 -13.33
C ARG A 363 -68.09 13.20 -13.11
N SER A 364 -68.51 14.08 -14.02
CA SER A 364 -69.80 14.79 -13.92
C SER A 364 -71.02 13.88 -14.11
N THR A 365 -70.90 12.81 -14.90
CA THR A 365 -71.97 11.83 -15.15
C THR A 365 -72.20 10.85 -13.97
N LYS A 366 -71.45 10.96 -12.87
CA LYS A 366 -71.50 10.02 -11.74
C LYS A 366 -71.69 10.73 -10.39
N SER A 367 -72.75 11.53 -10.30
CA SER A 367 -73.02 12.44 -9.16
C SER A 367 -74.47 12.36 -8.61
N GLN A 368 -75.02 11.16 -8.45
CA GLN A 368 -76.14 10.88 -7.54
C GLN A 368 -76.23 9.37 -7.24
N GLY A 369 -76.48 9.01 -5.97
CA GLY A 369 -76.46 7.63 -5.47
C GLY A 369 -75.31 7.40 -4.49
N ASP A 370 -75.62 7.06 -3.24
CA ASP A 370 -74.69 7.06 -2.12
C ASP A 370 -74.29 5.63 -1.68
N SER A 371 -73.14 5.54 -1.00
CA SER A 371 -72.65 4.42 -0.18
C SER A 371 -72.25 3.08 -0.86
N ASN A 372 -70.93 2.88 -0.86
CA ASN A 372 -70.22 1.67 -0.36
C ASN A 372 -69.93 0.44 -1.27
N ILE A 373 -68.78 -0.18 -0.97
CA ILE A 373 -68.27 -1.53 -1.29
C ILE A 373 -67.85 -1.89 -2.75
N SER A 374 -66.56 -2.28 -2.85
CA SER A 374 -65.93 -3.23 -3.79
C SER A 374 -65.78 -2.89 -5.29
N SER A 375 -64.54 -2.98 -5.76
CA SER A 375 -64.21 -3.43 -7.13
C SER A 375 -62.91 -4.23 -7.10
N LYS A 376 -63.04 -5.56 -7.30
CA LYS A 376 -61.90 -6.47 -7.55
C LYS A 376 -61.40 -6.27 -9.00
N SER A 377 -60.08 -6.48 -9.21
CA SER A 377 -59.47 -7.39 -10.20
C SER A 377 -60.17 -7.58 -11.57
N ASN A 378 -59.53 -7.56 -12.75
CA ASN A 378 -58.12 -7.72 -13.16
C ASN A 378 -57.95 -7.09 -14.59
N THR A 379 -56.85 -7.10 -15.37
CA THR A 379 -55.54 -7.81 -15.38
C THR A 379 -54.51 -7.03 -16.23
N LYS A 380 -53.21 -7.26 -16.02
CA LYS A 380 -52.07 -7.11 -16.99
C LYS A 380 -51.71 -5.65 -17.44
N THR A 381 -50.43 -5.29 -17.68
CA THR A 381 -49.18 -6.08 -17.73
C THR A 381 -48.03 -5.42 -16.93
N SER A 382 -47.36 -6.25 -16.13
CA SER A 382 -46.01 -6.18 -15.54
C SER A 382 -44.88 -5.67 -16.46
N SER A 383 -43.70 -5.24 -15.99
CA SER A 383 -43.10 -4.98 -14.66
C SER A 383 -41.76 -4.21 -14.90
N THR A 384 -41.02 -3.62 -13.96
CA THR A 384 -40.53 -4.16 -12.67
C THR A 384 -39.91 -3.02 -11.85
N THR A 385 -40.02 -2.89 -10.52
CA THR A 385 -40.99 -3.37 -9.50
C THR A 385 -40.76 -2.52 -8.23
N SER A 386 -41.80 -2.21 -7.46
CA SER A 386 -41.67 -1.67 -6.09
C SER A 386 -42.89 -2.02 -5.24
N ASN A 387 -42.70 -2.91 -4.27
CA ASN A 387 -43.75 -3.28 -3.32
C ASN A 387 -43.78 -2.25 -2.19
N ASP A 388 -44.78 -1.35 -2.17
CA ASP A 388 -45.02 -0.46 -1.03
C ASP A 388 -45.76 -1.20 0.10
N SER A 389 -45.08 -2.20 0.66
CA SER A 389 -45.58 -3.00 1.78
C SER A 389 -45.74 -2.12 3.01
N GLN A 390 -46.99 -1.95 3.45
CA GLN A 390 -47.36 -1.05 4.54
C GLN A 390 -46.57 -1.38 5.82
N LEU A 391 -45.78 -0.40 6.30
CA LEU A 391 -44.88 -0.58 7.43
C LEU A 391 -45.61 -1.05 8.71
N ALA A 392 -44.95 -1.90 9.48
CA ALA A 392 -45.43 -2.36 10.77
C ALA A 392 -45.47 -1.21 11.81
N ALA A 393 -46.34 -1.32 12.81
CA ALA A 393 -46.54 -0.25 13.79
C ALA A 393 -45.24 0.08 14.54
N GLY A 394 -44.91 1.37 14.64
CA GLY A 394 -43.69 1.86 15.28
C GLY A 394 -42.42 1.84 14.41
N TRP A 395 -42.51 1.44 13.13
CA TRP A 395 -41.43 1.60 12.15
C TRP A 395 -41.56 2.92 11.37
N SER A 396 -40.44 3.51 10.98
CA SER A 396 -40.41 4.65 10.04
C SER A 396 -39.33 4.48 8.95
N LYS A 397 -39.40 5.32 7.92
CA LYS A 397 -38.52 5.32 6.74
C LYS A 397 -37.74 6.63 6.74
N TYR A 398 -36.42 6.57 6.88
CA TYR A 398 -35.54 7.73 6.99
C TYR A 398 -34.62 7.82 5.77
N LYS A 399 -34.57 8.99 5.13
CA LYS A 399 -33.66 9.29 4.02
C LYS A 399 -32.46 10.07 4.56
N VAL A 400 -31.25 9.53 4.43
CA VAL A 400 -30.01 10.13 4.96
C VAL A 400 -29.78 11.52 4.32
N ARG A 401 -29.58 12.54 5.16
CA ARG A 401 -29.43 13.94 4.72
C ARG A 401 -27.98 14.28 4.43
N LYS A 402 -27.73 15.01 3.33
CA LYS A 402 -26.49 15.79 3.18
C LYS A 402 -26.68 17.10 3.95
N GLN A 403 -26.08 17.21 5.13
CA GLN A 403 -26.16 18.37 6.02
C GLN A 403 -24.83 18.50 6.77
N ASP A 404 -24.46 19.70 7.21
CA ASP A 404 -23.30 19.91 8.08
C ASP A 404 -23.77 20.04 9.54
N PRO A 405 -23.28 19.20 10.49
CA PRO A 405 -22.38 18.06 10.31
C PRO A 405 -23.09 16.75 9.92
N GLU A 406 -22.46 15.97 9.06
CA GLU A 406 -23.06 14.87 8.27
C GLU A 406 -23.83 13.81 9.06
N ASP A 407 -24.95 13.33 8.50
CA ASP A 407 -25.74 12.23 9.07
C ASP A 407 -24.92 10.94 9.19
N CYS A 408 -24.68 10.52 10.43
CA CYS A 408 -24.25 9.17 10.76
C CYS A 408 -25.34 8.49 11.62
N LEU A 409 -25.32 7.16 11.76
CA LEU A 409 -26.35 6.41 12.50
C LEU A 409 -26.57 6.94 13.93
N TRP A 410 -25.52 7.45 14.57
CA TRP A 410 -25.56 8.10 15.89
C TRP A 410 -26.38 9.40 15.89
N ARG A 411 -26.24 10.26 14.86
CA ARG A 411 -27.05 11.49 14.71
C ARG A 411 -28.50 11.15 14.37
N ILE A 412 -28.73 10.16 13.50
CA ILE A 412 -30.08 9.69 13.13
C ILE A 412 -30.82 9.17 14.38
N ALA A 413 -30.14 8.42 15.26
CA ALA A 413 -30.70 7.99 16.55
C ALA A 413 -30.86 9.13 17.58
N LYS A 414 -30.03 10.18 17.51
CA LYS A 414 -30.13 11.38 18.36
C LYS A 414 -31.35 12.25 18.03
N ASP A 415 -31.81 12.25 16.77
CA ASP A 415 -32.97 13.03 16.35
C ASP A 415 -34.20 12.70 17.21
N LYS A 416 -34.87 13.73 17.74
CA LYS A 416 -36.07 13.60 18.59
C LYS A 416 -37.22 12.92 17.84
N SER A 417 -37.25 13.08 16.52
CA SER A 417 -38.26 12.50 15.62
C SER A 417 -38.12 10.99 15.46
N ASN A 418 -36.93 10.44 15.75
CA ASN A 418 -36.63 9.01 15.68
C ASN A 418 -36.66 8.38 17.08
N TYR A 419 -35.63 8.65 17.90
CA TYR A 419 -35.53 8.08 19.27
C TYR A 419 -35.24 9.12 20.35
N GLY A 420 -34.64 10.25 20.01
CA GLY A 420 -34.06 11.19 20.99
C GLY A 420 -32.93 10.59 21.84
N ASN A 421 -32.30 9.49 21.40
CA ASN A 421 -31.23 8.83 22.15
C ASN A 421 -30.16 8.25 21.18
N PRO A 422 -28.97 8.87 21.08
CA PRO A 422 -27.92 8.40 20.17
C PRO A 422 -27.47 6.95 20.43
N LYS A 423 -27.54 6.45 21.68
CA LYS A 423 -27.07 5.09 22.02
C LYS A 423 -27.88 3.97 21.34
N LEU A 424 -29.01 4.28 20.72
CA LEU A 424 -29.86 3.32 20.00
C LEU A 424 -29.51 3.17 18.51
N TRP A 425 -28.45 3.83 18.03
CA TRP A 425 -27.94 3.65 16.66
C TRP A 425 -27.69 2.19 16.23
N PRO A 426 -27.27 1.24 17.10
CA PRO A 426 -27.07 -0.16 16.68
C PRO A 426 -28.36 -0.84 16.22
N ARG A 427 -29.54 -0.41 16.71
CA ARG A 427 -30.83 -0.93 16.24
C ARG A 427 -31.11 -0.53 14.78
N ILE A 428 -30.70 0.68 14.39
CA ILE A 428 -30.81 1.15 13.00
C ILE A 428 -29.85 0.35 12.11
N TYR A 429 -28.62 0.12 12.57
CA TYR A 429 -27.68 -0.77 11.85
C TYR A 429 -28.26 -2.17 11.68
N GLU A 430 -28.77 -2.77 12.76
CA GLU A 430 -29.29 -4.13 12.77
C GLU A 430 -30.48 -4.34 11.82
N ALA A 431 -31.44 -3.42 11.82
CA ALA A 431 -32.58 -3.43 10.90
C ALA A 431 -32.19 -3.18 9.42
N ASN A 432 -30.95 -2.76 9.14
CA ASN A 432 -30.46 -2.43 7.79
C ASN A 432 -29.13 -3.12 7.44
N LYS A 433 -28.75 -4.23 8.09
CA LYS A 433 -27.51 -4.99 7.80
C LYS A 433 -27.35 -5.37 6.32
N SER A 434 -28.46 -5.58 5.60
CA SER A 434 -28.47 -5.85 4.15
C SER A 434 -28.19 -4.61 3.27
N LYS A 435 -28.35 -3.41 3.82
CA LYS A 435 -28.12 -2.12 3.14
C LYS A 435 -26.88 -1.36 3.63
N ILE A 436 -26.36 -1.70 4.80
CA ILE A 436 -25.19 -1.05 5.43
C ILE A 436 -24.13 -2.12 5.70
N LYS A 437 -23.15 -2.26 4.79
CA LYS A 437 -22.04 -3.21 4.95
C LYS A 437 -21.04 -2.78 6.04
N ASN A 438 -20.83 -1.47 6.22
CA ASN A 438 -19.96 -0.91 7.25
C ASN A 438 -20.75 0.04 8.15
N LYS A 439 -20.85 -0.30 9.45
CA LYS A 439 -21.56 0.47 10.48
C LYS A 439 -21.16 1.96 10.59
N ASN A 440 -19.96 2.32 10.13
CA ASN A 440 -19.44 3.69 10.17
C ASN A 440 -19.75 4.51 8.89
N LEU A 441 -20.24 3.88 7.82
CA LEU A 441 -20.38 4.51 6.50
C LEU A 441 -21.81 4.37 5.98
N ILE A 442 -22.51 5.51 5.87
CA ILE A 442 -23.81 5.67 5.22
C ILE A 442 -23.75 6.86 4.28
N TYR A 443 -24.51 6.81 3.19
CA TYR A 443 -24.42 7.80 2.12
C TYR A 443 -25.66 8.71 2.08
N PRO A 444 -25.52 9.99 1.69
CA PRO A 444 -26.68 10.85 1.42
C PRO A 444 -27.67 10.21 0.45
N ASN A 445 -28.95 10.51 0.62
CA ASN A 445 -30.10 9.90 -0.06
C ASN A 445 -30.36 8.41 0.21
N GLN A 446 -29.49 7.67 0.90
CA GLN A 446 -29.72 6.28 1.29
C GLN A 446 -30.99 6.16 2.16
N VAL A 447 -31.82 5.14 1.90
CA VAL A 447 -33.11 4.94 2.59
C VAL A 447 -33.01 3.80 3.60
N LEU A 448 -33.07 4.16 4.88
CA LEU A 448 -32.97 3.28 6.04
C LEU A 448 -34.34 3.09 6.71
N TYR A 449 -34.59 1.89 7.25
CA TYR A 449 -35.75 1.62 8.09
C TYR A 449 -35.38 1.82 9.57
N ILE A 450 -36.14 2.62 10.29
CA ILE A 450 -35.94 2.85 11.73
C ILE A 450 -36.90 1.91 12.49
N PRO A 451 -36.39 0.90 13.23
CA PRO A 451 -37.24 0.00 14.01
C PRO A 451 -37.79 0.70 15.27
N PRO A 452 -38.81 0.12 15.94
CA PRO A 452 -39.31 0.61 17.21
C PRO A 452 -38.21 0.82 18.27
N LYS A 453 -38.40 1.82 19.14
CA LYS A 453 -37.43 2.22 20.19
C LYS A 453 -37.14 1.13 21.22
N SER A 454 -38.07 0.19 21.42
CA SER A 454 -37.97 -0.96 22.32
C SER A 454 -38.57 -2.21 21.66
N GLY A 455 -38.39 -3.39 22.28
CA GLY A 455 -38.85 -4.68 21.75
C GLY A 455 -37.90 -5.32 20.71
N PRO A 456 -38.25 -6.52 20.20
CA PRO A 456 -37.46 -7.24 19.21
C PRO A 456 -37.46 -6.52 17.85
N ILE A 457 -36.35 -6.61 17.11
CA ILE A 457 -36.23 -6.07 15.75
C ILE A 457 -36.78 -7.12 14.79
N GLY A 458 -38.07 -7.02 14.49
CA GLY A 458 -38.75 -7.87 13.51
C GLY A 458 -38.53 -7.42 12.06
N SER A 459 -39.42 -7.88 11.16
CA SER A 459 -39.53 -7.31 9.81
C SER A 459 -40.10 -5.88 9.86
N PRO A 460 -39.64 -4.95 9.00
CA PRO A 460 -40.29 -3.66 8.80
C PRO A 460 -41.70 -3.78 8.20
N PHE A 461 -42.02 -4.92 7.57
CA PHE A 461 -43.29 -5.18 6.90
C PHE A 461 -44.18 -6.09 7.75
N LYS A 462 -45.49 -5.84 7.73
CA LYS A 462 -46.47 -6.75 8.33
C LYS A 462 -46.36 -8.13 7.67
N LYS A 463 -46.40 -9.20 8.47
CA LYS A 463 -46.73 -10.54 7.96
C LYS A 463 -48.25 -10.64 7.86
N ASP A 464 -48.77 -10.84 6.65
CA ASP A 464 -50.18 -11.15 6.46
C ASP A 464 -50.48 -12.57 6.98
N ALA A 465 -51.56 -12.72 7.72
CA ALA A 465 -51.87 -13.93 8.48
C ALA A 465 -52.59 -15.00 7.64
N ASN A 466 -51.95 -15.45 6.55
CA ASN A 466 -52.44 -16.60 5.76
C ASN A 466 -51.32 -17.33 5.00
N GLU A 467 -50.33 -17.86 5.72
CA GLU A 467 -49.59 -19.05 5.26
C GLU A 467 -49.10 -19.82 6.49
N SER A 468 -49.65 -21.00 6.73
CA SER A 468 -49.42 -21.80 7.94
C SER A 468 -49.20 -23.26 7.59
N MET A 469 -48.09 -23.79 8.12
CA MET A 469 -47.74 -25.22 8.15
C MET A 469 -47.57 -25.87 6.78
N GLU A 470 -46.30 -25.98 6.35
CA GLU A 470 -45.76 -27.33 6.22
C GLU A 470 -44.27 -27.38 6.59
N THR A 471 -44.00 -28.11 7.67
CA THR A 471 -42.70 -28.70 8.00
C THR A 471 -42.99 -30.14 8.41
N PRO A 472 -42.17 -31.09 7.95
CA PRO A 472 -41.72 -32.14 8.84
C PRO A 472 -40.21 -32.00 9.11
N SER A 473 -39.84 -32.28 10.36
CA SER A 473 -38.44 -32.51 10.77
C SER A 473 -38.02 -33.94 10.38
N PRO A 474 -36.73 -34.30 10.50
CA PRO A 474 -36.25 -35.63 10.09
C PRO A 474 -36.66 -36.73 11.07
N ASP A 475 -36.46 -37.97 10.66
CA ASP A 475 -35.80 -39.00 11.47
C ASP A 475 -35.16 -40.06 10.55
N GLU A 476 -34.43 -41.00 11.16
CA GLU A 476 -33.46 -41.93 10.56
C GLU A 476 -34.12 -43.09 9.76
N ASP A 477 -33.39 -43.70 8.80
CA ASP A 477 -32.67 -44.96 9.07
C ASP A 477 -31.67 -45.32 7.93
N SER A 478 -31.05 -46.49 8.03
CA SER A 478 -29.71 -46.83 7.55
C SER A 478 -29.68 -47.88 6.44
N GLN A 479 -28.63 -47.83 5.60
CA GLN A 479 -27.78 -48.94 5.10
C GLN A 479 -27.04 -48.46 3.83
N ASN A 480 -25.70 -48.42 3.70
CA ASN A 480 -24.55 -49.22 4.17
C ASN A 480 -23.96 -50.13 3.08
N SER A 481 -22.79 -49.72 2.57
CA SER A 481 -21.66 -50.56 2.20
C SER A 481 -20.42 -49.63 2.21
N GLU A 482 -19.36 -49.83 3.00
CA GLU A 482 -18.41 -50.96 2.99
C GLU A 482 -17.74 -51.10 1.61
N GLU A 483 -16.41 -51.20 1.46
CA GLU A 483 -15.24 -51.28 2.35
C GLU A 483 -13.99 -50.86 1.51
N SER A 484 -12.72 -50.74 1.92
CA SER A 484 -11.94 -50.70 3.17
C SER A 484 -10.56 -50.10 2.80
N GLY A 485 -9.64 -49.68 3.68
CA GLY A 485 -9.65 -49.52 5.13
C GLY A 485 -8.22 -49.41 5.70
N THR A 486 -8.09 -49.12 7.00
CA THR A 486 -6.89 -49.37 7.86
C THR A 486 -5.56 -48.62 7.54
N MET A 487 -4.64 -48.36 8.49
CA MET A 487 -4.53 -48.85 9.88
C MET A 487 -3.93 -47.82 10.88
N ASP A 488 -4.37 -47.96 12.14
CA ASP A 488 -3.87 -47.42 13.41
C ASP A 488 -2.38 -47.02 13.54
N LYS A 489 -2.14 -45.97 14.37
CA LYS A 489 -1.49 -46.15 15.68
C LYS A 489 -1.73 -45.01 16.68
N LYS A 490 -1.73 -45.37 17.97
CA LYS A 490 -1.92 -44.50 19.15
C LYS A 490 -0.59 -44.00 19.74
N GLU A 491 -0.73 -43.10 20.74
CA GLU A 491 0.01 -43.03 22.03
C GLU A 491 0.72 -41.68 22.27
N GLN A 492 0.60 -40.92 23.36
CA GLN A 492 -0.29 -40.76 24.54
C GLN A 492 0.18 -39.47 25.30
N VAL A 493 -0.68 -38.90 26.16
CA VAL A 493 -0.35 -38.12 27.39
C VAL A 493 0.49 -36.81 27.29
N GLY A 494 -0.08 -35.70 27.79
CA GLY A 494 0.64 -34.46 28.11
C GLY A 494 -0.27 -33.26 28.42
N LYS A 495 -0.30 -32.79 29.68
CA LYS A 495 -1.00 -31.58 30.18
C LYS A 495 -0.50 -31.24 31.60
N PRO A 496 -0.63 -29.99 32.10
CA PRO A 496 -0.72 -28.68 31.44
C PRO A 496 0.33 -27.69 32.01
N VAL A 497 0.24 -26.38 31.70
CA VAL A 497 0.42 -25.22 32.64
C VAL A 497 0.16 -23.91 31.87
N ASN A 498 -0.05 -22.78 32.59
CA ASN A 498 -0.51 -21.49 32.06
C ASN A 498 0.66 -20.56 31.60
N GLY A 499 0.33 -19.48 30.87
CA GLY A 499 1.21 -18.32 30.60
C GLY A 499 1.23 -17.29 31.76
N PRO A 500 1.27 -15.95 31.52
CA PRO A 500 0.98 -15.21 30.28
C PRO A 500 1.96 -14.03 29.95
N ASP A 501 1.53 -13.13 29.04
CA ASP A 501 1.95 -11.73 28.77
C ASP A 501 3.45 -11.48 28.45
N GLU A 502 3.91 -10.91 27.33
CA GLU A 502 3.46 -9.82 26.43
C GLU A 502 3.60 -8.39 27.03
N ASP A 503 4.51 -7.59 26.44
CA ASP A 503 4.99 -6.28 26.92
C ASP A 503 4.37 -5.12 26.12
N SER A 504 4.15 -3.97 26.76
CA SER A 504 3.65 -2.76 26.09
C SER A 504 4.13 -1.43 26.70
N THR A 505 4.92 -0.69 25.91
CA THR A 505 4.99 0.78 25.84
C THR A 505 5.38 1.59 27.10
N LYS A 506 6.64 2.06 27.11
CA LYS A 506 6.98 3.45 27.47
C LYS A 506 6.58 4.41 26.31
N THR A 507 6.47 5.74 26.42
CA THR A 507 7.33 6.73 27.13
C THR A 507 6.60 8.03 27.56
N GLY A 508 7.10 8.65 28.65
CA GLY A 508 7.25 10.11 28.92
C GLY A 508 8.68 10.32 29.48
N THR A 509 9.42 11.43 29.32
CA THR A 509 9.17 12.82 29.82
C THR A 509 8.92 12.81 31.36
N GLU A 510 9.62 13.52 32.26
CA GLU A 510 10.66 14.58 32.30
C GLU A 510 11.49 14.44 33.64
N ASP A 511 12.70 14.96 33.91
CA ASP A 511 13.95 15.27 33.16
C ASP A 511 15.10 15.60 34.19
N GLU A 512 16.17 16.34 33.81
CA GLU A 512 17.10 17.18 34.64
C GLU A 512 18.42 16.61 35.33
N ILE A 513 19.57 16.84 34.66
CA ILE A 513 20.96 17.29 35.06
C ILE A 513 21.75 16.68 36.28
N LEU A 514 23.10 16.71 36.16
CA LEU A 514 24.20 16.63 37.17
C LEU A 514 24.76 15.24 37.55
N GLU A 515 26.08 15.04 37.80
CA GLU A 515 27.34 15.72 37.41
C GLU A 515 28.56 14.78 37.71
N GLU A 516 29.78 15.20 37.36
CA GLU A 516 31.12 14.67 37.74
C GLU A 516 31.65 13.34 37.13
N GLU A 517 32.97 13.14 37.23
CA GLU A 517 33.81 12.19 36.46
C GLU A 517 34.45 11.05 37.33
N PRO A 518 35.73 10.57 37.22
CA PRO A 518 35.95 9.12 37.06
C PRO A 518 36.94 8.47 38.05
N ILE A 519 36.87 7.14 38.22
CA ILE A 519 37.95 6.33 38.84
C ILE A 519 38.14 5.01 38.07
N GLU A 520 39.39 4.55 38.02
CA GLU A 520 39.92 3.35 37.36
C GLU A 520 39.62 2.04 38.12
N GLU A 521 39.55 0.91 37.41
CA GLU A 521 40.36 -0.31 37.65
C GLU A 521 40.43 -1.20 36.39
#